data_AF-A0A8T5RGI5-F1
#
_entry.id   AF-A0A8T5RGI5-F1
#
_cell.length_a   1.000
_cell.length_b   1.000
_cell.length_c   1.000
_cell.angle_alpha   90.00
_cell.angle_beta   90.00
_cell.angle_gamma   90.00
#
_symmetry.space_group_name_H-M   'P 1'
#
loop_
_entity.id
_entity.type
_entity.pdbx_description
1 polymer ?
#
loop_
_entity_poly.entity_id
_entity_poly.type
_entity_poly.pdbx_seq_one_letter_code
_entity_poly.pdbx_strand_id
1 'polypeptide(L)'
;ICDMLGLDPFNIASEGRALLAVDPNQADKILEKIRNTKLGEEAQIIGVVKDDNPQFVLLKTIVGGTRFVDMPIGEPIPRIC
;
A
#
# COMPACT_ATOMS: atom_id res chain seq x y z
N ILE A 1 15.23 7.76 -4.02
CA ILE A 1 14.79 8.43 -5.27
C ILE A 1 13.62 9.36 -4.99
N CYS A 2 12.48 8.86 -4.48
CA CYS A 2 11.31 9.70 -4.15
C CYS A 2 11.66 10.90 -3.26
N ASP A 3 12.41 10.68 -2.16
CA ASP A 3 12.86 11.76 -1.27
C ASP A 3 13.68 12.84 -1.99
N MET A 4 14.59 12.42 -2.88
CA MET A 4 15.42 13.34 -3.65
C MET A 4 14.61 14.15 -4.68
N LEU A 5 13.49 13.59 -5.16
CA LEU A 5 12.62 14.22 -6.15
C LEU A 5 11.42 14.95 -5.51
N GLY A 6 11.27 14.89 -4.19
CA GLY A 6 10.13 15.46 -3.49
C GLY A 6 8.79 14.79 -3.84
N LEU A 7 8.82 13.51 -4.22
CA LEU A 7 7.63 12.75 -4.59
C LEU A 7 7.13 11.89 -3.41
N ASP A 8 5.81 11.81 -3.23
CA ASP A 8 5.23 10.82 -2.31
C ASP A 8 5.12 9.47 -3.05
N PRO A 9 5.77 8.39 -2.56
CA PRO A 9 5.71 7.08 -3.20
C PRO A 9 4.29 6.49 -3.28
N PHE A 10 3.35 6.92 -2.44
CA PHE A 10 1.96 6.45 -2.49
C PHE A 10 1.15 7.06 -3.64
N ASN A 11 1.67 8.11 -4.30
CA ASN A 11 1.00 8.81 -5.39
C ASN A 11 1.56 8.46 -6.78
N ILE A 12 2.44 7.46 -6.89
CA ILE A 12 3.08 7.06 -8.14
C ILE A 12 2.48 5.74 -8.62
N ALA A 13 2.16 5.67 -9.91
CA ALA A 13 1.69 4.44 -10.55
C ALA A 13 2.62 3.23 -10.29
N SER A 14 2.01 2.07 -10.03
CA SER A 14 2.72 0.79 -9.90
C SER A 14 2.27 -0.17 -10.99
N GLU A 15 3.18 -0.56 -11.88
CA GLU A 15 2.92 -1.57 -12.92
C GLU A 15 3.42 -2.94 -12.46
N GLY A 16 2.49 -3.87 -12.20
CA GLY A 16 2.83 -5.22 -11.73
C GLY A 16 2.71 -5.45 -10.22
N ARG A 17 2.01 -4.57 -9.50
CA ARG A 17 1.63 -4.77 -8.08
C ARG A 17 0.12 -4.87 -7.94
N ALA A 18 -0.33 -5.55 -6.89
CA ALA A 18 -1.74 -5.67 -6.55
C ALA A 18 -1.99 -5.40 -5.06
N LEU A 19 -3.13 -4.77 -4.76
CA LEU A 19 -3.67 -4.67 -3.41
C LEU A 19 -4.83 -5.65 -3.26
N LEU A 20 -4.84 -6.36 -2.13
CA LEU A 20 -5.82 -7.41 -1.84
C LEU A 20 -6.42 -7.18 -0.46
N ALA A 21 -7.74 -7.13 -0.37
CA ALA A 21 -8.48 -7.24 0.88
C ALA A 21 -8.96 -8.69 1.03
N VAL A 22 -8.64 -9.32 2.16
CA VAL A 22 -8.91 -10.75 2.41
C VAL A 22 -9.51 -10.94 3.79
N ASP A 23 -10.15 -12.10 4.01
CA ASP A 23 -10.59 -12.52 5.33
C ASP A 23 -9.38 -12.57 6.30
N PRO A 24 -9.45 -11.91 7.47
CA PRO A 24 -8.34 -11.88 8.43
C PRO A 24 -7.92 -13.29 8.87
N ASN A 25 -8.83 -14.26 8.93
CA ASN A 25 -8.52 -15.64 9.31
C ASN A 25 -7.76 -16.42 8.22
N GLN A 26 -7.68 -15.87 7.01
CA GLN A 26 -6.98 -16.48 5.88
C GLN A 26 -5.75 -15.69 5.45
N ALA A 27 -5.48 -14.53 6.07
CA ALA A 27 -4.45 -13.59 5.63
C ALA A 27 -3.07 -14.22 5.51
N ASP A 28 -2.59 -14.92 6.55
CA ASP A 28 -1.27 -15.55 6.55
C ASP A 28 -1.14 -16.66 5.49
N LYS A 29 -2.17 -17.50 5.35
CA LYS A 29 -2.21 -18.58 4.36
C LYS A 29 -2.21 -18.05 2.93
N ILE A 30 -2.94 -16.97 2.67
CA ILE A 30 -2.97 -16.32 1.36
C ILE A 30 -1.61 -15.67 1.09
N LEU A 31 -1.04 -14.95 2.05
CA LEU A 31 0.27 -14.33 1.95
C LEU A 31 1.36 -15.36 1.62
N GLU A 32 1.38 -16.50 2.32
CA GLU A 32 2.33 -17.59 2.07
C GLU A 32 2.21 -18.10 0.63
N LYS A 33 0.99 -18.32 0.14
CA LYS A 33 0.77 -18.74 -1.25
C LYS A 33 1.27 -17.71 -2.27
N ILE A 34 1.03 -16.43 -2.02
CA ILE A 34 1.48 -15.35 -2.91
C ILE A 34 3.02 -15.29 -2.93
N ARG A 35 3.67 -15.38 -1.76
CA ARG A 35 5.14 -15.39 -1.64
C ARG A 35 5.82 -16.55 -2.33
N ASN A 36 5.13 -17.68 -2.50
CA ASN A 36 5.62 -18.83 -3.26
C ASN A 36 5.52 -18.65 -4.78
N THR A 37 4.99 -17.53 -5.27
CA THR A 37 4.97 -17.20 -6.70
C THR A 37 6.18 -16.34 -7.08
N LYS A 38 6.60 -16.42 -8.35
CA LYS A 38 7.73 -15.65 -8.87
C LYS A 38 7.58 -14.13 -8.69
N LEU A 39 6.36 -13.60 -8.73
CA LEU A 39 6.09 -12.16 -8.66
C LEU A 39 5.71 -11.68 -7.25
N GLY A 40 5.42 -12.61 -6.33
CA GLY A 40 4.85 -12.30 -5.02
C GLY A 40 5.84 -12.39 -3.86
N GLU A 41 7.14 -12.63 -4.13
CA GLU A 41 8.17 -12.86 -3.11
C GLU A 41 8.20 -11.76 -2.03
N GLU A 42 7.97 -10.51 -2.43
CA GLU A 42 7.97 -9.34 -1.54
C GLU A 42 6.59 -9.00 -0.94
N ALA A 43 5.55 -9.80 -1.19
CA ALA A 43 4.21 -9.51 -0.68
C ALA A 43 4.22 -9.39 0.86
N GLN A 44 3.43 -8.46 1.40
CA GLN A 44 3.30 -8.21 2.84
C GLN A 44 1.85 -7.92 3.19
N ILE A 45 1.46 -8.24 4.42
CA ILE A 45 0.28 -7.64 5.06
C ILE A 45 0.68 -6.24 5.52
N ILE A 46 0.02 -5.21 4.99
CA ILE A 46 0.38 -3.80 5.23
C ILE A 46 -0.62 -3.06 6.12
N GLY A 47 -1.70 -3.70 6.55
CA GLY A 47 -2.71 -3.06 7.38
C GLY A 47 -3.93 -3.94 7.62
N VAL A 48 -4.93 -3.36 8.28
CA VAL A 48 -6.23 -3.99 8.57
C VAL A 48 -7.34 -2.97 8.31
N VAL A 49 -8.49 -3.46 7.84
CA VAL A 49 -9.70 -2.66 7.78
C VAL A 49 -10.32 -2.66 9.18
N LYS A 50 -10.77 -1.50 9.63
CA LYS A 50 -11.50 -1.35 10.88
C LYS A 50 -12.80 -0.58 10.64
N ASP A 51 -13.78 -0.80 11.52
CA ASP A 51 -15.09 -0.15 11.42
C ASP A 51 -15.06 1.30 11.92
N ASP A 52 -14.00 1.71 12.64
CA ASP A 52 -13.79 3.09 13.03
C ASP A 52 -13.21 3.90 11.86
N ASN A 53 -13.96 4.90 11.39
CA ASN A 53 -13.55 5.84 10.34
C ASN A 53 -13.42 5.22 8.92
N PRO A 54 -14.54 4.73 8.33
CA PRO A 54 -14.52 3.99 7.07
C PRO A 54 -14.05 4.78 5.84
N GLN A 55 -13.88 6.10 5.95
CA GLN A 55 -13.51 6.98 4.83
C GLN A 55 -12.01 7.29 4.76
N PHE A 56 -11.22 6.87 5.74
CA PHE A 56 -9.83 7.28 5.86
C PHE A 56 -8.85 6.11 5.81
N VAL A 57 -7.70 6.35 5.20
CA VAL A 57 -6.52 5.48 5.28
C VAL A 57 -5.52 6.12 6.22
N LEU A 58 -5.13 5.38 7.25
CA LEU A 58 -4.21 5.83 8.29
C LEU A 58 -2.87 5.10 8.16
N LEU A 59 -1.80 5.84 7.94
CA LEU A 59 -0.44 5.32 7.88
C LEU A 59 0.25 5.50 9.24
N LYS A 60 0.67 4.39 9.85
CA LYS A 60 1.55 4.42 11.02
C LYS A 60 2.98 4.73 10.59
N THR A 61 3.56 5.80 11.12
CA THR A 61 4.91 6.23 10.79
C THR A 61 5.96 5.49 11.60
N ILE A 62 7.20 5.49 11.12
CA ILE A 62 8.34 4.85 11.80
C ILE A 62 8.61 5.41 13.20
N VAL A 63 8.23 6.68 13.44
CA VAL A 63 8.36 7.35 14.75
C VAL A 63 7.17 7.09 15.68
N GLY A 64 6.22 6.24 15.26
CA GLY A 64 5.09 5.80 16.09
C GLY A 64 3.82 6.67 15.99
N GLY A 65 3.87 7.78 15.25
CA GLY A 65 2.71 8.61 14.95
C GLY A 65 1.81 8.00 13.87
N THR A 66 0.69 8.65 13.60
CA THR A 66 -0.22 8.28 12.50
C THR A 66 -0.47 9.50 11.63
N ARG A 67 -0.48 9.33 10.30
CA ARG A 67 -0.89 10.37 9.34
C ARG A 67 -1.99 9.84 8.41
N PHE A 68 -2.82 10.74 7.90
CA PHE A 68 -3.75 10.40 6.81
C PHE A 68 -2.96 10.17 5.52
N VAL A 69 -3.41 9.19 4.73
CA VAL A 69 -3.03 9.05 3.32
C VAL A 69 -4.18 9.65 2.52
N ASP A 70 -3.97 10.86 2.03
CA ASP A 70 -4.97 11.57 1.24
C ASP A 70 -5.06 11.00 -0.18
N MET A 71 -6.22 11.17 -0.82
CA MET A 71 -6.32 10.87 -2.25
C MET A 71 -5.41 11.82 -3.04
N PRO A 72 -4.64 11.30 -4.01
CA PRO A 72 -3.85 12.15 -4.90
C PRO A 72 -4.75 13.12 -5.67
N ILE A 73 -4.33 14.38 -5.79
CA ILE A 73 -5.03 15.40 -6.60
C ILE A 73 -4.89 15.08 -8.11
N GLY A 74 -3.82 14.37 -8.48
CA GLY A 74 -3.51 13.89 -9.82
C GLY A 74 -2.20 13.10 -9.83
N GLU A 75 -1.81 12.61 -11.00
CA GLU A 75 -0.55 11.89 -11.20
C GLU A 75 0.62 12.88 -11.31
N PRO A 76 1.64 12.83 -10.43
CA PRO A 76 2.76 13.75 -10.44
C PRO A 76 3.72 13.58 -11.62
N ILE A 77 3.76 12.40 -12.26
CA ILE A 77 4.69 12.12 -13.36
C ILE A 77 3.96 12.13 -14.70
N PRO A 78 4.23 13.11 -15.59
CA PRO A 78 3.58 13.15 -16.89
C PRO A 78 4.00 11.94 -17.73
N ARG A 79 3.01 11.32 -18.41
CA ARG A 79 3.23 10.17 -19.33
C ARG A 79 3.79 8.92 -18.64
N ILE A 80 3.46 8.71 -17.36
CA ILE A 80 3.94 7.54 -16.61
C ILE A 80 3.29 6.23 -17.05
N CYS A 81 2.13 6.28 -17.73
CA CYS A 81 1.49 5.15 -18.41
C CYS A 81 0.76 5.64 -19.67
#